data_AF-A0A957JCJ6-F1
#
_entry.id   AF-A0A957JCJ6-F1
#
_cell.length_a   1.000
_cell.length_b   1.000
_cell.length_c   1.000
_cell.angle_alpha   90.00
_cell.angle_beta   90.00
_cell.angle_gamma   90.00
#
_symmetry.space_group_name_H-M   'P 1'
#
loop_
_entity.id
_entity.type
_entity.pdbx_description
1 polymer ?
#
loop_
_entity_poly.entity_id
_entity_poly.type
_entity_poly.pdbx_seq_one_letter_code
_entity_poly.pdbx_strand_id
1 'polypeptide(L)' 'MPESAPAEVKFCSRCGTPMVTERRGDRPRRVCPACSYIHFTDPKVGVGVVVLHEGKLLLVRRTMNPERGK' A
#
# COMPACT_ATOMS: atom_id res chain seq x y z
N MET A 1 9.59 9.17 -0.03
CA MET A 1 8.54 8.33 -0.65
C MET A 1 7.86 9.18 -1.71
N PRO A 2 8.24 9.06 -2.99
CA PRO A 2 7.70 9.96 -4.00
C PRO A 2 6.25 9.55 -4.27
N GLU A 3 5.35 10.51 -4.06
CA GLU A 3 4.04 10.59 -4.69
C GLU A 3 3.02 9.49 -4.31
N SER A 4 2.54 9.54 -3.06
CA SER A 4 1.63 8.54 -2.47
C SER A 4 0.16 8.62 -2.97
N ALA A 5 -0.09 9.00 -4.21
CA ALA A 5 -1.36 8.71 -4.87
C ALA A 5 -1.13 7.49 -5.78
N PRO A 6 -1.32 6.25 -5.30
CA PRO A 6 -1.11 5.08 -6.12
C PRO A 6 -2.04 5.17 -7.33
N ALA A 7 -1.45 5.18 -8.52
CA ALA A 7 -2.16 5.15 -9.80
C ALA A 7 -3.09 3.91 -9.92
N GLU A 8 -2.90 2.94 -9.03
CA GLU A 8 -3.69 1.71 -8.93
C GLU A 8 -5.16 1.95 -8.57
N VAL A 9 -5.49 3.01 -7.82
CA VAL A 9 -6.89 3.31 -7.48
C VAL A 9 -7.56 4.03 -8.65
N LYS A 10 -8.00 3.22 -9.62
CA LYS A 10 -8.59 3.67 -10.89
C LYS A 10 -10.05 4.14 -10.72
N PHE A 11 -10.81 3.53 -9.81
CA PHE A 11 -12.25 3.77 -9.65
C PHE A 11 -12.61 4.11 -8.20
N CYS A 12 -13.65 4.92 -8.03
CA CYS A 12 -14.16 5.29 -6.72
C CYS A 12 -14.84 4.10 -6.03
N SER A 13 -14.43 3.79 -4.81
CA SER A 13 -15.02 2.72 -3.99
C SER A 13 -16.47 2.99 -3.55
N ARG A 14 -16.97 4.23 -3.69
CA ARG A 14 -18.34 4.61 -3.31
C ARG A 14 -19.34 4.58 -4.46
N CYS A 15 -18.91 4.97 -5.66
CA CYS A 15 -19.83 5.16 -6.80
C CYS A 15 -19.34 4.58 -8.14
N GLY A 16 -18.16 3.95 -8.17
CA GLY A 16 -17.61 3.33 -9.38
C GLY A 16 -17.05 4.30 -10.44
N THR A 17 -17.21 5.62 -10.29
CA THR A 17 -16.69 6.61 -11.24
C THR A 17 -15.15 6.57 -11.31
N PRO A 18 -14.54 6.68 -12.51
CA PRO A 18 -13.09 6.84 -12.65
C PRO A 18 -12.56 8.00 -11.81
N MET A 19 -11.47 7.76 -11.08
CA MET A 19 -10.85 8.77 -10.23
C MET A 19 -9.87 9.64 -11.01
N VAL A 20 -9.75 10.91 -10.61
CA VAL A 20 -8.78 11.87 -11.12
C VAL A 20 -7.72 12.16 -10.07
N THR A 21 -6.54 12.61 -10.47
CA THR A 21 -5.50 13.04 -9.55
C THR A 21 -5.55 14.56 -9.41
N GLU A 22 -5.77 15.06 -8.19
CA GLU A 22 -5.82 16.49 -7.89
C GLU A 22 -4.86 16.86 -6.75
N ARG A 23 -4.33 18.08 -6.75
CA ARG A 23 -3.56 18.61 -5.63
C ARG A 23 -4.51 18.93 -4.47
N ARG A 24 -4.37 18.23 -3.34
CA ARG A 24 -5.17 18.47 -2.13
C ARG A 24 -4.26 18.49 -0.89
N GLY A 25 -3.98 19.69 -0.40
CA GLY A 25 -3.03 19.93 0.68
C GLY A 25 -1.57 19.79 0.22
N ASP A 26 -0.80 19.03 0.98
CA ASP A 26 0.64 18.82 0.80
C ASP A 26 1.02 17.94 -0.41
N ARG A 27 0.10 17.10 -0.89
CA ARG A 27 0.38 16.09 -1.93
C ARG A 27 -0.76 15.89 -2.93
N PRO A 28 -0.49 15.39 -4.14
CA PRO A 28 -1.53 14.90 -5.04
C PRO A 28 -2.32 13.77 -4.40
N ARG A 29 -3.63 13.72 -4.64
CA ARG A 29 -4.55 12.70 -4.12
C ARG A 29 -5.49 12.23 -5.22
N ARG A 30 -5.97 10.98 -5.11
CA ARG A 30 -7.03 10.47 -5.98
C ARG A 30 -8.37 10.99 -5.46
N VAL A 31 -9.08 11.72 -6.29
CA VAL A 31 -10.38 12.34 -5.98
C VAL A 31 -11.42 11.83 -6.97
N CYS A 32 -12.62 11.53 -6.48
CA CYS A 32 -13.75 11.22 -7.34
C CYS A 32 -14.45 12.51 -7.78
N PRO A 33 -14.57 12.77 -9.10
CA PRO A 33 -15.22 13.99 -9.58
C PRO A 33 -16.75 13.98 -9.39
N ALA A 34 -17.38 12.80 -9.25
CA ALA A 34 -18.83 12.67 -9.15
C ALA A 34 -19.37 12.82 -7.71
N CYS A 35 -18.67 12.28 -6.72
CA CYS A 35 -19.13 12.30 -5.31
C CYS A 35 -18.13 12.96 -4.34
N SER A 36 -17.07 13.58 -4.86
CA SER A 36 -16.04 14.29 -4.09
C SER A 36 -15.25 13.45 -3.07
N TYR A 37 -15.38 12.12 -3.11
CA TYR A 37 -14.62 11.22 -2.25
C TYR A 37 -13.10 11.32 -2.52
N ILE A 38 -12.31 11.42 -1.46
CA ILE A 38 -10.84 11.48 -1.52
C ILE A 38 -10.28 10.16 -0.98
N HIS A 39 -9.48 9.47 -1.79
CA HIS A 39 -8.78 8.27 -1.33
C HIS A 39 -7.49 8.65 -0.61
N PHE A 40 -7.42 8.28 0.68
CA PHE A 40 -6.22 8.40 1.49
C PHE A 40 -5.51 7.05 1.50
N THR A 41 -4.25 7.06 1.05
CA THR A 41 -3.37 5.91 1.18
C THR A 41 -3.05 5.65 2.63
N ASP A 42 -3.46 4.47 3.09
CA ASP A 42 -3.13 3.91 4.38
C ASP A 42 -1.87 3.03 4.24
N PRO A 43 -0.72 3.43 4.79
CA PRO A 43 0.45 2.57 4.80
C PRO A 43 0.16 1.31 5.62
N LYS A 44 0.34 0.14 5.01
CA LYS A 44 0.19 -1.12 5.74
C LYS A 44 1.34 -1.31 6.70
N VAL A 45 1.02 -1.49 7.97
CA VAL A 45 2.00 -1.78 9.02
C VAL A 45 2.44 -3.24 8.88
N GLY A 46 3.75 -3.46 8.77
CA GLY A 46 4.37 -4.78 8.83
C GLY A 46 5.18 -4.92 10.11
N VAL A 47 5.15 -6.10 10.73
CA VAL A 47 5.94 -6.44 11.91
C VAL A 47 6.83 -7.64 11.59
N GLY A 48 8.10 -7.56 11.97
CA GLY A 48 9.06 -8.67 11.92
C GLY A 48 9.49 -9.08 13.32
N VAL A 49 9.81 -10.36 13.49
CA VAL A 49 10.31 -10.91 14.76
C VAL A 49 11.59 -11.69 14.49
N VAL A 50 12.55 -11.59 15.42
CA VAL A 50 13.76 -12.41 15.44
C VAL A 50 13.63 -13.45 16.54
N VAL A 51 13.65 -14.73 16.18
CA VAL A 51 13.53 -15.84 17.14
C VAL A 51 14.91 -16.46 17.37
N LEU A 52 15.32 -16.46 18.63
CA LEU A 52 16.56 -17.07 19.11
C LEU A 52 16.24 -18.36 19.89
N HIS A 53 16.96 -19.43 19.61
CA HIS A 53 16.85 -20.69 20.33
C HIS A 53 18.22 -21.35 20.42
N GLU A 54 18.69 -21.62 21.64
CA GLU A 54 19.99 -22.28 21.91
C GLU A 54 21.18 -21.64 21.16
N GLY A 55 21.22 -20.30 21.13
CA GLY A 55 22.27 -19.56 20.41
C GLY A 55 22.14 -19.60 18.88
N LYS A 56 21.05 -20.14 18.32
CA LYS A 56 20.76 -20.18 16.89
C LYS A 56 19.60 -19.25 16.53
N LEU A 57 19.57 -18.81 15.28
CA LEU A 57 18.51 -17.98 14.70
C LEU A 57 17.56 -18.83 13.84
N LEU A 58 16.25 -18.61 13.99
CA LEU A 58 15.25 -19.20 13.10
C LEU A 58 15.15 -18.40 11.80
N LEU A 59 15.37 -19.06 10.67
CA LEU A 59 15.20 -18.50 9.33
C LEU A 59 14.01 -19.18 8.63
N VAL A 60 13.31 -18.41 7.79
CA VAL A 60 12.17 -18.91 7.00
C VAL A 60 12.59 -19.05 5.55
N ARG A 61 12.39 -20.23 4.96
CA ARG A 61 12.52 -20.44 3.52
C ARG A 61 11.21 -20.07 2.83
N ARG A 62 11.24 -19.06 1.96
CA ARG A 62 10.01 -18.53 1.34
C ARG A 62 9.44 -19.52 0.32
N THR A 63 8.12 -19.72 0.33
CA THR A 63 7.44 -20.60 -0.65
C THR A 63 6.92 -19.85 -1.88
N MET A 64 6.84 -18.52 -1.82
CA MET A 64 6.26 -17.64 -2.85
C MET A 64 7.22 -16.52 -3.24
N ASN A 65 7.08 -16.03 -4.48
CA ASN A 65 7.82 -14.87 -4.97
C ASN A 65 7.31 -13.56 -4.35
N PRO A 66 8.16 -12.52 -4.24
CA PRO A 66 9.57 -12.51 -4.62
C PRO A 66 10.47 -13.31 -3.65
N GLU A 67 11.69 -13.65 -4.11
CA GLU A 67 12.72 -14.38 -3.35
C GLU A 67 12.31 -15.78 -2.86
N ARG A 68 11.55 -16.55 -3.66
CA ARG A 68 11.18 -17.93 -3.32
C ARG A 68 12.42 -18.81 -3.13
N GLY A 69 12.40 -19.66 -2.11
CA GLY A 69 13.41 -20.69 -1.84
C GLY A 69 14.69 -20.18 -1.17
N LYS A 70 14.85 -18.86 -1.10
CA LYS A 70 15.87 -18.20 -0.30
C LYS A 70 15.42 -18.05 1.15
#